data_AF-K0RP59-F1
#
_entry.id   AF-K0RP59-F1
#
_cell.length_a   1.000
_cell.length_b   1.000
_cell.length_c   1.000
_cell.angle_alpha   90.00
_cell.angle_beta   90.00
_cell.angle_gamma   90.00
#
_symmetry.space_group_name_H-M   'P 1'
#
loop_
_entity.id
_entity.type
_entity.pdbx_description
1 polymer ?
#
loop_
_entity_poly.entity_id
_entity_poly.type
_entity_poly.pdbx_seq_one_letter_code
_entity_poly.pdbx_strand_id
1 'polypeptide(L)'
;EAGFLGFAHSRHSTSCFCYYDAAVARLGSTLGGVTQILDGYNLHGGNDNSGMCVLLKDDHAASNLYGPTLATEGFDDEGTPEGFGFEAHGTFHQLKMYCRRGVTSVTLPPFVEGIQHAICTFGENNPDTISVSPINDGGICIFIVSYQRNVWGPSLTALGWIYVGLPAGFGYGNQQLALYCQYETGASANDIQLPPFYDFTIDQPGATWGIHHGICTFGNVEADPSSSDSSLTYERVVISSINNGPVQMWGDHASHQVSGFESTPCETFYRASRTSAPSGAVTTANAFSLTYERVQLSSSNGQSVELWGNRDFSANGFENTPCSGGVLWRPSVMWGIRPGTAVDIDFGDPNVEHADVSARELLHERPLVY
;
A
#
# COMPACT_ATOMS: atom_id res chain seq x y z
N GLU A 1 6.52 -59.41 28.80
CA GLU A 1 7.37 -58.94 29.91
C GLU A 1 7.23 -57.43 30.02
N ALA A 2 7.19 -56.94 31.26
CA ALA A 2 6.66 -55.64 31.63
C ALA A 2 7.45 -54.46 31.06
N GLY A 3 6.77 -53.56 30.35
CA GLY A 3 7.28 -52.22 30.03
C GLY A 3 6.86 -51.24 31.13
N PHE A 4 7.84 -50.69 31.83
CA PHE A 4 7.66 -49.68 32.87
C PHE A 4 7.15 -48.36 32.25
N LEU A 5 6.03 -47.83 32.75
CA LEU A 5 5.63 -46.43 32.54
C LEU A 5 6.23 -45.61 33.67
N GLY A 6 7.27 -44.82 33.38
CA GLY A 6 7.81 -43.84 34.31
C GLY A 6 7.14 -42.49 34.14
N PHE A 7 6.36 -42.03 35.12
CA PHE A 7 5.93 -40.63 35.20
C PHE A 7 6.92 -39.85 36.07
N ALA A 8 7.61 -38.88 35.49
CA ALA A 8 8.32 -37.84 36.24
C ALA A 8 7.44 -36.59 36.30
N HIS A 9 6.98 -36.24 37.50
CA HIS A 9 6.22 -35.01 37.75
C HIS A 9 7.18 -33.95 38.27
N SER A 10 7.46 -32.91 37.47
CA SER A 10 8.14 -31.71 37.94
C SER A 10 7.09 -30.70 38.42
N ARG A 11 7.14 -30.31 39.69
CA ARG A 11 6.13 -29.44 40.33
C ARG A 11 6.16 -27.97 39.89
N HIS A 12 6.91 -27.57 38.86
CA HIS A 12 7.01 -26.15 38.44
C HIS A 12 7.06 -25.89 36.92
N SER A 13 6.51 -26.74 36.06
CA SER A 13 6.29 -26.39 34.65
C SER A 13 5.14 -27.18 34.05
N THR A 14 4.12 -26.49 33.51
CA THR A 14 2.94 -27.07 32.84
C THR A 14 3.24 -27.53 31.40
N SER A 15 4.34 -28.24 31.20
CA SER A 15 4.70 -28.84 29.91
C SER A 15 4.79 -30.35 30.03
N CYS A 16 3.75 -31.05 29.52
CA CYS A 16 3.79 -32.49 29.31
C CYS A 16 4.59 -32.79 28.04
N PHE A 17 5.72 -33.50 28.17
CA PHE A 17 6.44 -34.06 27.03
C PHE A 17 5.82 -35.39 26.65
N CYS A 18 5.18 -35.47 25.48
CA CYS A 18 4.84 -36.74 24.85
C CYS A 18 5.96 -37.11 23.88
N TYR A 19 6.77 -38.12 24.21
CA TYR A 19 7.69 -38.75 23.28
C TYR A 19 6.89 -39.74 22.41
N TYR A 20 6.79 -39.49 21.10
CA TYR A 20 6.35 -40.51 20.14
C TYR A 20 7.57 -41.32 19.69
N ASP A 21 7.51 -42.63 19.91
CA ASP A 21 8.54 -43.58 19.46
C ASP A 21 8.35 -43.86 17.96
N ALA A 22 9.32 -43.44 17.14
CA ALA A 22 9.37 -43.66 15.71
C ALA A 22 9.80 -45.10 15.40
N ALA A 23 8.87 -46.04 15.55
CA ALA A 23 9.11 -47.45 15.23
C ALA A 23 7.99 -48.09 14.41
N VAL A 24 7.38 -47.37 13.46
CA VAL A 24 6.58 -47.98 12.36
C VAL A 24 6.81 -47.21 11.04
N ALA A 25 8.03 -47.25 10.51
CA ALA A 25 8.31 -46.88 9.12
C ALA A 25 9.50 -47.68 8.60
N ARG A 26 9.31 -49.00 8.42
CA ARG A 26 10.23 -49.84 7.63
C ARG A 26 9.44 -50.87 6.83
N LEU A 27 9.24 -50.56 5.55
CA LEU A 27 9.18 -51.43 4.37
C LEU A 27 9.29 -50.46 3.17
N GLY A 28 10.50 -50.04 2.76
CA GLY A 28 11.28 -50.63 1.65
C GLY A 28 10.78 -50.06 0.30
N SER A 29 11.56 -49.41 -0.58
CA SER A 29 12.97 -49.60 -0.93
C SER A 29 13.60 -48.35 -1.58
N THR A 30 14.89 -48.20 -1.30
CA THR A 30 15.92 -47.32 -1.89
C THR A 30 16.02 -47.33 -3.41
N LEU A 31 16.24 -46.16 -4.01
CA LEU A 31 17.39 -45.84 -4.88
C LEU A 31 17.45 -44.32 -5.17
N GLY A 32 18.44 -43.62 -4.60
CA GLY A 32 18.96 -42.37 -5.17
C GLY A 32 18.82 -41.06 -4.38
N GLY A 33 19.52 -40.93 -3.24
CA GLY A 33 20.21 -39.69 -2.85
C GLY A 33 19.41 -38.54 -2.19
N VAL A 34 19.82 -38.22 -0.95
CA VAL A 34 19.55 -36.99 -0.16
C VAL A 34 18.19 -36.94 0.57
N THR A 35 18.17 -37.47 1.79
CA THR A 35 17.18 -37.09 2.81
C THR A 35 17.72 -35.82 3.49
N GLN A 36 17.14 -34.65 3.18
CA GLN A 36 17.37 -33.45 3.99
C GLN A 36 16.67 -33.64 5.33
N ILE A 37 17.46 -33.64 6.40
CA ILE A 37 16.98 -33.50 7.77
C ILE A 37 16.58 -32.03 7.92
N LEU A 38 15.27 -31.76 7.86
CA LEU A 38 14.67 -30.49 8.28
C LEU A 38 14.76 -30.41 9.80
N ASP A 39 15.89 -29.94 10.32
CA ASP A 39 16.06 -29.54 11.71
C ASP A 39 16.13 -28.00 11.78
N GLY A 40 15.19 -27.40 12.50
CA GLY A 40 15.47 -26.21 13.31
C GLY A 40 14.91 -24.85 12.87
N TYR A 41 13.60 -24.72 12.64
CA TYR A 41 12.90 -23.44 12.86
C TYR A 41 11.93 -23.61 14.03
N ASN A 42 12.40 -23.33 15.25
CA ASN A 42 11.52 -23.30 16.41
C ASN A 42 12.13 -22.43 17.52
N LEU A 43 11.82 -21.13 17.50
CA LEU A 43 12.19 -20.20 18.57
C LEU A 43 11.11 -19.14 18.89
N HIS A 44 9.88 -19.26 18.40
CA HIS A 44 8.79 -18.33 18.76
C HIS A 44 7.55 -19.11 19.21
N GLY A 45 7.27 -19.06 20.52
CA GLY A 45 6.22 -19.85 21.19
C GLY A 45 4.78 -19.38 20.96
N GLY A 46 4.39 -19.18 19.69
CA GLY A 46 2.99 -19.08 19.29
C GLY A 46 2.52 -20.35 18.59
N ASN A 47 1.23 -20.50 18.34
CA ASN A 47 0.76 -21.55 17.45
C ASN A 47 1.26 -21.27 16.01
N ASP A 48 2.18 -22.10 15.50
CA ASP A 48 2.75 -21.94 14.14
C ASP A 48 1.70 -21.97 13.01
N ASN A 49 0.44 -22.28 13.35
CA ASN A 49 -0.69 -22.38 12.44
C ASN A 49 -1.34 -21.03 12.08
N SER A 50 -0.93 -19.92 12.71
CA SER A 50 -1.47 -18.59 12.37
C SER A 50 -0.38 -17.54 12.25
N GLY A 51 -0.64 -16.51 11.45
CA GLY A 51 0.30 -15.43 11.27
C GLY A 51 -0.04 -14.54 10.09
N MET A 52 0.97 -13.82 9.64
CA MET A 52 0.86 -12.95 8.47
C MET A 52 2.09 -13.01 7.60
N CYS A 53 1.90 -12.64 6.33
CA CYS A 53 3.00 -12.43 5.41
C CYS A 53 2.86 -11.09 4.70
N VAL A 54 4.00 -10.45 4.47
CA VAL A 54 4.14 -9.30 3.58
C VAL A 54 4.64 -9.82 2.22
N LEU A 55 3.88 -9.51 1.18
CA LEU A 55 4.17 -9.88 -0.20
C LEU A 55 4.83 -8.65 -0.84
N LEU A 56 6.01 -8.80 -1.42
CA LEU A 56 6.76 -7.71 -2.05
C LEU A 56 7.11 -8.08 -3.48
N LYS A 57 7.10 -7.12 -4.42
CA LYS A 57 7.72 -7.37 -5.72
C LYS A 57 9.20 -7.67 -5.55
N ASP A 58 9.71 -8.70 -6.25
CA ASP A 58 11.08 -9.20 -6.10
C ASP A 58 12.15 -8.09 -6.21
N ASP A 59 12.01 -7.18 -7.18
CA ASP A 59 12.92 -6.05 -7.35
C ASP A 59 13.02 -5.16 -6.09
N HIS A 60 11.96 -5.04 -5.28
CA HIS A 60 11.96 -4.29 -4.01
C HIS A 60 12.41 -5.13 -2.81
N ALA A 61 12.26 -6.45 -2.92
CA ALA A 61 12.65 -7.38 -1.89
C ALA A 61 14.16 -7.66 -1.91
N ALA A 62 14.77 -7.70 -3.10
CA ALA A 62 16.20 -7.96 -3.30
C ALA A 62 17.08 -6.69 -3.26
N SER A 63 16.54 -5.51 -3.56
CA SER A 63 17.31 -4.26 -3.72
C SER A 63 17.64 -3.50 -2.41
N ASN A 64 17.62 -4.16 -1.24
CA ASN A 64 17.81 -3.55 0.08
C ASN A 64 16.76 -2.50 0.50
N LEU A 65 15.62 -2.40 -0.19
CA LEU A 65 14.63 -1.39 0.16
C LEU A 65 13.85 -1.75 1.44
N TYR A 66 13.37 -2.99 1.57
CA TYR A 66 12.48 -3.33 2.70
C TYR A 66 12.58 -4.75 3.26
N GLY A 67 12.91 -5.75 2.42
CA GLY A 67 13.08 -7.14 2.87
C GLY A 67 14.04 -7.32 4.06
N PRO A 68 15.25 -6.72 4.06
CA PRO A 68 16.17 -6.78 5.20
C PRO A 68 15.61 -6.16 6.49
N THR A 69 14.79 -5.10 6.36
CA THR A 69 14.12 -4.47 7.51
C THR A 69 13.10 -5.42 8.12
N LEU A 70 12.27 -6.09 7.29
CA LEU A 70 11.34 -7.11 7.76
C LEU A 70 12.07 -8.26 8.47
N ALA A 71 13.18 -8.74 7.91
CA ALA A 71 13.97 -9.80 8.54
C ALA A 71 14.53 -9.39 9.91
N THR A 72 14.98 -8.15 10.06
CA THR A 72 15.45 -7.60 11.35
C THR A 72 14.33 -7.53 12.39
N GLU A 73 13.10 -7.36 11.93
CA GLU A 73 11.88 -7.22 12.73
C GLU A 73 11.19 -8.57 12.99
N GLY A 74 11.89 -9.67 12.70
CA GLY A 74 11.48 -11.03 13.03
C GLY A 74 10.56 -11.68 12.02
N PHE A 75 10.56 -11.23 10.76
CA PHE A 75 9.93 -11.96 9.66
C PHE A 75 10.91 -12.95 9.03
N ASP A 76 10.44 -14.18 8.82
CA ASP A 76 11.16 -15.20 8.07
C ASP A 76 11.05 -14.94 6.56
N ASP A 77 12.16 -15.01 5.84
CA ASP A 77 12.20 -14.93 4.38
C ASP A 77 11.77 -16.28 3.78
N GLU A 78 10.57 -16.35 3.24
CA GLU A 78 10.02 -17.55 2.58
C GLU A 78 10.45 -17.65 1.10
N GLY A 79 11.22 -16.68 0.60
CA GLY A 79 11.70 -16.64 -0.77
C GLY A 79 10.60 -16.30 -1.79
N THR A 80 10.81 -16.77 -3.03
CA THR A 80 9.92 -16.59 -4.18
C THR A 80 9.30 -17.94 -4.56
N PRO A 81 8.14 -18.31 -4.01
CA PRO A 81 7.47 -19.55 -4.36
C PRO A 81 7.24 -19.66 -5.88
N GLU A 82 7.39 -20.86 -6.43
CA GLU A 82 7.23 -21.08 -7.86
C GLU A 82 5.80 -20.75 -8.31
N GLY A 83 5.68 -19.94 -9.37
CA GLY A 83 4.39 -19.49 -9.90
C GLY A 83 3.69 -18.41 -9.06
N PHE A 84 4.30 -17.97 -7.95
CA PHE A 84 3.76 -16.89 -7.13
C PHE A 84 4.18 -15.51 -7.64
N GLY A 85 3.23 -14.77 -8.17
CA GLY A 85 3.49 -13.51 -8.84
C GLY A 85 2.24 -12.92 -9.49
N PHE A 86 2.40 -11.79 -10.16
CA PHE A 86 1.33 -11.10 -10.87
C PHE A 86 1.72 -10.79 -12.31
N GLU A 87 0.72 -10.68 -13.18
CA GLU A 87 0.91 -10.27 -14.56
C GLU A 87 0.64 -8.77 -14.71
N ALA A 88 1.56 -8.05 -15.32
CA ALA A 88 1.42 -6.64 -15.69
C ALA A 88 1.83 -6.45 -17.15
N HIS A 89 0.92 -5.93 -17.98
CA HIS A 89 1.18 -5.64 -19.39
C HIS A 89 1.79 -6.82 -20.18
N GLY A 90 1.33 -8.05 -19.91
CA GLY A 90 1.84 -9.27 -20.57
C GLY A 90 3.18 -9.77 -20.02
N THR A 91 3.70 -9.18 -18.94
CA THR A 91 4.93 -9.60 -18.26
C THR A 91 4.59 -10.15 -16.88
N PHE A 92 5.13 -11.32 -16.56
CA PHE A 92 5.01 -11.91 -15.24
C PHE A 92 6.07 -11.35 -14.29
N HIS A 93 5.65 -10.88 -13.12
CA HIS A 93 6.49 -10.38 -12.05
C HIS A 93 6.39 -11.28 -10.83
N GLN A 94 7.52 -11.83 -10.38
CA GLN A 94 7.56 -12.64 -9.17
C GLN A 94 7.37 -11.80 -7.92
N LEU A 95 6.70 -12.40 -6.94
CA LEU A 95 6.55 -11.86 -5.60
C LEU A 95 7.42 -12.66 -4.62
N LYS A 96 8.06 -11.93 -3.71
CA LYS A 96 8.79 -12.46 -2.58
C LYS A 96 7.95 -12.31 -1.31
N MET A 97 8.11 -13.22 -0.37
CA MET A 97 7.26 -13.29 0.81
C MET A 97 8.07 -13.33 2.10
N TYR A 98 7.63 -12.54 3.07
CA TYR A 98 8.19 -12.48 4.41
C TYR A 98 7.09 -12.76 5.42
N CYS A 99 7.20 -13.82 6.20
CA CYS A 99 6.15 -14.27 7.10
C CYS A 99 6.55 -14.15 8.57
N ARG A 100 5.58 -13.86 9.42
CA ARG A 100 5.73 -13.89 10.88
C ARG A 100 4.59 -14.70 11.47
N ARG A 101 4.95 -15.76 12.20
CA ARG A 101 4.03 -16.74 12.79
C ARG A 101 3.77 -16.47 14.27
N GLY A 102 2.63 -16.91 14.77
CA GLY A 102 2.32 -16.90 16.19
C GLY A 102 2.18 -15.50 16.81
N VAL A 103 1.72 -14.53 16.02
CA VAL A 103 1.57 -13.12 16.42
C VAL A 103 0.13 -12.78 16.73
N THR A 104 -0.09 -11.98 17.77
CA THR A 104 -1.40 -11.43 18.15
C THR A 104 -1.58 -9.97 17.69
N SER A 105 -0.48 -9.27 17.47
CA SER A 105 -0.45 -7.97 16.81
C SER A 105 0.88 -7.79 16.10
N VAL A 106 0.87 -7.02 15.01
CA VAL A 106 2.08 -6.66 14.27
C VAL A 106 1.97 -5.22 13.81
N THR A 107 2.97 -4.43 14.18
CA THR A 107 3.28 -3.16 13.53
C THR A 107 4.32 -3.44 12.46
N LEU A 108 3.96 -3.25 11.19
CA LEU A 108 4.93 -3.28 10.12
C LEU A 108 5.93 -2.13 10.29
N PRO A 109 7.21 -2.36 9.97
CA PRO A 109 8.18 -1.28 9.92
C PRO A 109 7.68 -0.15 9.02
N PRO A 110 8.18 1.06 9.19
CA PRO A 110 7.78 2.13 8.31
C PRO A 110 8.21 1.80 6.89
N PHE A 111 7.25 1.80 5.96
CA PHE A 111 7.55 1.54 4.55
C PHE A 111 8.58 2.55 4.04
N VAL A 112 9.41 2.13 3.10
CA VAL A 112 10.26 3.04 2.31
C VAL A 112 9.62 3.36 0.97
N GLU A 113 10.19 4.33 0.27
CA GLU A 113 9.63 4.86 -0.96
C GLU A 113 9.49 3.79 -2.06
N GLY A 114 8.36 3.81 -2.76
CA GLY A 114 8.16 3.03 -3.99
C GLY A 114 7.92 1.54 -3.77
N ILE A 115 7.61 1.08 -2.55
CA ILE A 115 7.30 -0.34 -2.33
C ILE A 115 5.96 -0.69 -2.97
N GLN A 116 5.97 -1.79 -3.72
CA GLN A 116 4.78 -2.54 -4.12
C GLN A 116 4.62 -3.72 -3.19
N HIS A 117 3.55 -3.71 -2.40
CA HIS A 117 3.27 -4.78 -1.45
C HIS A 117 1.80 -5.21 -1.48
N ALA A 118 1.57 -6.34 -0.86
CA ALA A 118 0.27 -6.75 -0.34
C ALA A 118 0.50 -7.49 0.98
N ILE A 119 -0.56 -7.70 1.76
CA ILE A 119 -0.47 -8.39 3.04
C ILE A 119 -1.40 -9.60 2.98
N CYS A 120 -0.99 -10.74 3.49
CA CYS A 120 -1.88 -11.86 3.73
C CYS A 120 -1.87 -12.24 5.20
N THR A 121 -3.00 -12.70 5.72
CA THR A 121 -3.12 -13.35 7.02
C THR A 121 -3.58 -14.78 6.83
N PHE A 122 -3.11 -15.69 7.67
CA PHE A 122 -3.41 -17.11 7.58
C PHE A 122 -3.65 -17.72 8.96
N GLY A 123 -4.35 -18.85 8.97
CA GLY A 123 -4.74 -19.55 10.19
C GLY A 123 -6.06 -19.09 10.78
N GLU A 124 -6.27 -19.42 12.06
CA GLU A 124 -7.50 -19.18 12.80
C GLU A 124 -7.67 -17.71 13.24
N ASN A 125 -6.56 -16.98 13.31
CA ASN A 125 -6.53 -15.56 13.65
C ASN A 125 -6.58 -14.72 12.37
N ASN A 126 -7.75 -14.18 12.04
CA ASN A 126 -7.90 -13.20 10.98
C ASN A 126 -8.36 -11.88 11.58
N PRO A 127 -7.59 -10.79 11.40
CA PRO A 127 -7.99 -9.49 11.91
C PRO A 127 -9.29 -9.05 11.23
N ASP A 128 -10.15 -8.31 11.93
CA ASP A 128 -11.35 -7.75 11.28
C ASP A 128 -11.00 -6.50 10.46
N THR A 129 -9.91 -5.81 10.81
CA THR A 129 -9.43 -4.60 10.15
C THR A 129 -7.92 -4.47 10.20
N ILE A 130 -7.34 -3.77 9.23
CA ILE A 130 -5.96 -3.26 9.28
C ILE A 130 -6.02 -1.75 9.46
N SER A 131 -5.25 -1.24 10.42
CA SER A 131 -5.11 0.20 10.65
C SER A 131 -3.84 0.73 10.00
N VAL A 132 -3.93 1.90 9.37
CA VAL A 132 -2.82 2.56 8.68
C VAL A 132 -2.57 3.88 9.37
N SER A 133 -1.37 4.12 9.90
CA SER A 133 -1.02 5.32 10.67
C SER A 133 0.15 6.09 10.04
N PRO A 134 0.13 7.44 10.04
CA PRO A 134 -0.92 8.30 10.58
C PRO A 134 -2.20 8.29 9.73
N ILE A 135 -3.36 8.19 10.40
CA ILE A 135 -4.67 8.49 9.82
C ILE A 135 -4.82 10.02 9.91
N ASN A 136 -4.78 10.68 8.75
CA ASN A 136 -5.10 12.10 8.51
C ASN A 136 -3.95 13.14 8.58
N ASP A 137 -3.55 13.59 7.39
CA ASP A 137 -3.49 14.99 6.93
C ASP A 137 -2.89 14.98 5.51
N GLY A 138 -3.65 14.40 4.57
CA GLY A 138 -3.24 14.28 3.17
C GLY A 138 -4.11 15.11 2.25
N GLY A 139 -3.59 15.37 1.06
CA GLY A 139 -4.34 16.11 0.06
C GLY A 139 -3.60 16.20 -1.26
N ILE A 140 -4.20 16.97 -2.16
CA ILE A 140 -3.67 17.26 -3.49
C ILE A 140 -3.46 18.76 -3.61
N CYS A 141 -2.37 19.15 -4.25
CA CYS A 141 -2.15 20.52 -4.65
C CYS A 141 -1.93 20.61 -6.15
N ILE A 142 -2.36 21.73 -6.72
CA ILE A 142 -1.94 22.18 -8.03
C ILE A 142 -1.14 23.46 -7.86
N PHE A 143 -0.07 23.56 -8.64
CA PHE A 143 0.68 24.80 -8.75
C PHE A 143 0.70 25.29 -10.19
N ILE A 144 0.65 26.61 -10.33
CA ILE A 144 0.67 27.30 -11.62
C ILE A 144 1.65 28.45 -11.57
N VAL A 145 2.08 28.92 -12.74
CA VAL A 145 2.96 30.08 -12.78
C VAL A 145 2.24 31.32 -12.24
N SER A 146 2.91 32.02 -11.33
CA SER A 146 2.31 33.12 -10.55
C SER A 146 1.65 34.20 -11.41
N TYR A 147 2.19 34.52 -12.59
CA TYR A 147 1.57 35.51 -13.49
C TYR A 147 0.28 35.00 -14.16
N GLN A 148 0.06 33.68 -14.26
CA GLN A 148 -1.16 33.08 -14.80
C GLN A 148 -2.27 32.95 -13.72
N ARG A 149 -1.94 33.21 -12.46
CA ARG A 149 -2.86 33.10 -11.32
C ARG A 149 -4.14 33.90 -11.50
N ASN A 150 -4.05 35.13 -11.98
CA ASN A 150 -5.23 35.99 -12.11
C ASN A 150 -6.18 35.54 -13.24
N VAL A 151 -5.71 34.66 -14.13
CA VAL A 151 -6.49 34.16 -15.28
C VAL A 151 -7.22 32.87 -14.93
N TRP A 152 -6.53 31.91 -14.31
CA TRP A 152 -7.10 30.58 -14.03
C TRP A 152 -7.36 30.29 -12.55
N GLY A 153 -6.70 31.01 -11.64
CA GLY A 153 -6.88 30.91 -10.20
C GLY A 153 -8.32 31.15 -9.70
N PRO A 154 -9.10 32.09 -10.28
CA PRO A 154 -10.52 32.22 -9.92
C PRO A 154 -11.33 30.94 -10.20
N SER A 155 -11.08 30.27 -11.33
CA SER A 155 -11.75 29.01 -11.68
C SER A 155 -11.38 27.88 -10.73
N LEU A 156 -10.11 27.81 -10.30
CA LEU A 156 -9.68 26.86 -9.25
C LEU A 156 -10.42 27.13 -7.94
N THR A 157 -10.47 28.38 -7.51
CA THR A 157 -11.14 28.77 -6.26
C THR A 157 -12.64 28.45 -6.30
N ALA A 158 -13.28 28.64 -7.46
CA ALA A 158 -14.70 28.29 -7.67
C ALA A 158 -14.98 26.79 -7.51
N LEU A 159 -14.00 25.92 -7.76
CA LEU A 159 -14.07 24.48 -7.53
C LEU A 159 -13.55 24.06 -6.14
N GLY A 160 -13.39 25.01 -5.21
CA GLY A 160 -13.03 24.73 -3.82
C GLY A 160 -11.53 24.55 -3.57
N TRP A 161 -10.67 24.84 -4.55
CA TRP A 161 -9.22 24.85 -4.32
C TRP A 161 -8.80 26.05 -3.46
N ILE A 162 -8.05 25.79 -2.39
CA ILE A 162 -7.60 26.80 -1.43
C ILE A 162 -6.27 27.39 -1.89
N TYR A 163 -6.20 28.70 -2.09
CA TYR A 163 -4.94 29.36 -2.42
C TYR A 163 -4.02 29.40 -1.19
N VAL A 164 -2.89 28.71 -1.27
CA VAL A 164 -1.88 28.62 -0.19
C VAL A 164 -0.88 29.76 -0.25
N GLY A 165 -0.66 30.34 -1.43
CA GLY A 165 0.21 31.51 -1.60
C GLY A 165 1.32 31.30 -2.63
N LEU A 166 2.44 31.97 -2.40
CA LEU A 166 3.68 31.88 -3.16
C LEU A 166 4.79 31.38 -2.21
N PRO A 167 4.96 30.06 -2.06
CA PRO A 167 5.96 29.52 -1.15
C PRO A 167 7.38 30.01 -1.50
N ALA A 168 8.16 30.35 -0.48
CA ALA A 168 9.46 30.96 -0.69
C ALA A 168 10.45 29.97 -1.34
N GLY A 169 11.03 30.36 -2.47
CA GLY A 169 11.95 29.50 -3.23
C GLY A 169 11.25 28.49 -4.14
N PHE A 170 9.92 28.35 -4.07
CA PHE A 170 9.15 27.44 -4.91
C PHE A 170 8.91 28.03 -6.30
N GLY A 171 9.58 27.45 -7.29
CA GLY A 171 9.62 28.03 -8.63
C GLY A 171 10.58 27.34 -9.59
N TYR A 172 10.65 27.85 -10.82
CA TYR A 172 11.63 27.45 -11.82
C TYR A 172 12.26 28.68 -12.48
N GLY A 173 13.58 28.67 -12.65
CA GLY A 173 14.31 29.84 -13.14
C GLY A 173 14.00 31.07 -12.28
N ASN A 174 13.47 32.13 -12.91
CA ASN A 174 13.03 33.36 -12.22
C ASN A 174 11.51 33.42 -11.98
N GLN A 175 10.78 32.33 -12.22
CA GLN A 175 9.33 32.26 -12.11
C GLN A 175 8.93 31.63 -10.78
N GLN A 176 8.10 32.33 -10.00
CA GLN A 176 7.45 31.76 -8.81
C GLN A 176 6.20 30.99 -9.19
N LEU A 177 5.93 29.93 -8.43
CA LEU A 177 4.73 29.10 -8.58
C LEU A 177 3.72 29.42 -7.48
N ALA A 178 2.48 29.70 -7.89
CA ALA A 178 1.32 29.86 -7.03
C ALA A 178 0.75 28.49 -6.69
N LEU A 179 0.57 28.20 -5.41
CA LEU A 179 0.12 26.90 -4.91
C LEU A 179 -1.35 26.97 -4.47
N TYR A 180 -2.13 25.97 -4.89
CA TYR A 180 -3.52 25.76 -4.51
C TYR A 180 -3.68 24.32 -4.01
N CYS A 181 -4.38 24.10 -2.90
CA CYS A 181 -4.54 22.77 -2.32
C CYS A 181 -5.99 22.43 -1.98
N GLN A 182 -6.30 21.15 -2.01
CA GLN A 182 -7.48 20.54 -1.39
C GLN A 182 -7.01 19.51 -0.36
N TYR A 183 -7.65 19.51 0.81
CA TYR A 183 -7.31 18.70 1.98
C TYR A 183 -8.41 17.67 2.24
N GLU A 184 -8.11 16.66 3.06
CA GLU A 184 -9.08 15.65 3.54
C GLU A 184 -9.78 14.89 2.41
N THR A 185 -9.03 14.61 1.34
CA THR A 185 -9.50 13.79 0.22
C THR A 185 -9.47 12.31 0.64
N GLY A 186 -10.35 11.91 1.56
CA GLY A 186 -10.47 10.54 2.07
C GLY A 186 -10.81 9.53 0.99
N ALA A 187 -10.95 8.24 1.37
CA ALA A 187 -11.24 7.09 0.49
C ALA A 187 -12.53 7.17 -0.37
N SER A 188 -13.21 8.32 -0.39
CA SER A 188 -14.38 8.62 -1.22
C SER A 188 -14.41 10.07 -1.70
N ALA A 189 -13.24 10.72 -1.81
CA ALA A 189 -13.17 12.01 -2.48
C ALA A 189 -13.53 11.79 -3.96
N ASN A 190 -14.71 12.26 -4.36
CA ASN A 190 -15.14 12.31 -5.75
C ASN A 190 -14.00 12.84 -6.63
N ASP A 191 -13.86 12.32 -7.86
CA ASP A 191 -12.84 12.72 -8.85
C ASP A 191 -12.49 14.20 -8.72
N ILE A 192 -11.26 14.50 -8.27
CA ILE A 192 -10.85 15.89 -8.05
C ILE A 192 -10.67 16.51 -9.43
N GLN A 193 -11.58 17.42 -9.78
CA GLN A 193 -11.57 18.06 -11.09
C GLN A 193 -10.79 19.36 -11.07
N LEU A 194 -9.89 19.50 -12.03
CA LEU A 194 -9.35 20.78 -12.44
C LEU A 194 -10.34 21.45 -13.41
N PRO A 195 -10.54 22.77 -13.30
CA PRO A 195 -11.35 23.49 -14.28
C PRO A 195 -10.70 23.36 -15.66
N PRO A 196 -11.46 23.49 -16.76
CA PRO A 196 -10.87 23.52 -18.10
C PRO A 196 -9.72 24.52 -18.16
N PHE A 197 -8.59 24.15 -18.77
CA PHE A 197 -7.47 25.06 -18.92
C PHE A 197 -7.88 26.28 -19.74
N TYR A 198 -7.46 27.47 -19.28
CA TYR A 198 -7.84 28.72 -19.91
C TYR A 198 -7.36 28.81 -21.37
N ASP A 199 -8.22 29.33 -22.24
CA ASP A 199 -7.90 29.59 -23.64
C ASP A 199 -7.35 31.02 -23.80
N PHE A 200 -6.02 31.13 -23.92
CA PHE A 200 -5.35 32.41 -24.12
C PHE A 200 -5.62 33.04 -25.49
N THR A 201 -6.20 32.32 -26.45
CA THR A 201 -6.55 32.89 -27.76
C THR A 201 -7.70 33.88 -27.68
N ILE A 202 -8.49 33.82 -26.60
CA ILE A 202 -9.57 34.77 -26.28
C ILE A 202 -9.03 36.19 -26.16
N ASP A 203 -7.94 36.36 -25.40
CA ASP A 203 -7.34 37.68 -25.15
C ASP A 203 -6.24 38.01 -26.16
N GLN A 204 -5.58 36.98 -26.71
CA GLN A 204 -4.44 37.12 -27.60
C GLN A 204 -4.60 36.21 -28.82
N PRO A 205 -5.24 36.71 -29.90
CA PRO A 205 -5.40 35.94 -31.13
C PRO A 205 -4.07 35.39 -31.65
N GLY A 206 -3.98 34.07 -31.81
CA GLY A 206 -2.77 33.38 -32.25
C GLY A 206 -1.84 32.92 -31.12
N ALA A 207 -2.23 33.03 -29.86
CA ALA A 207 -1.50 32.43 -28.74
C ALA A 207 -1.31 30.92 -28.97
N THR A 208 -0.07 30.46 -28.82
CA THR A 208 0.31 29.03 -28.94
C THR A 208 0.68 28.39 -27.60
N TRP A 209 0.53 29.14 -26.50
CA TRP A 209 0.85 28.71 -25.15
C TRP A 209 -0.43 28.47 -24.33
N GLY A 210 -0.28 27.68 -23.27
CA GLY A 210 -1.36 27.30 -22.36
C GLY A 210 -1.03 27.62 -20.91
N ILE A 211 -1.82 27.04 -20.01
CA ILE A 211 -1.52 27.07 -18.58
C ILE A 211 -0.27 26.23 -18.32
N HIS A 212 0.66 26.79 -17.55
CA HIS A 212 1.85 26.13 -17.07
C HIS A 212 1.60 25.67 -15.64
N HIS A 213 1.45 24.36 -15.45
CA HIS A 213 1.04 23.77 -14.17
C HIS A 213 1.85 22.55 -13.78
N GLY A 214 1.66 22.12 -12.54
CA GLY A 214 2.03 20.82 -12.02
C GLY A 214 1.09 20.41 -10.90
N ILE A 215 0.95 19.10 -10.69
CA ILE A 215 0.09 18.53 -9.65
C ILE A 215 0.99 17.82 -8.66
N CYS A 216 0.69 17.89 -7.36
CA CYS A 216 1.38 17.10 -6.36
C CYS A 216 0.40 16.58 -5.33
N THR A 217 0.77 15.52 -4.62
CA THR A 217 0.06 15.06 -3.43
C THR A 217 0.97 15.07 -2.21
N PHE A 218 0.36 14.99 -1.04
CA PHE A 218 1.03 14.97 0.24
C PHE A 218 0.28 14.12 1.26
N GLY A 219 0.98 13.65 2.28
CA GLY A 219 0.40 12.76 3.29
C GLY A 219 0.10 11.38 2.69
N ASN A 220 -0.94 10.72 3.19
CA ASN A 220 -1.37 9.40 2.67
C ASN A 220 -2.31 9.55 1.46
N VAL A 221 -2.01 10.45 0.52
CA VAL A 221 -2.80 10.65 -0.69
C VAL A 221 -1.91 10.47 -1.91
N GLU A 222 -2.38 9.67 -2.84
CA GLU A 222 -1.87 9.55 -4.20
C GLU A 222 -2.97 9.95 -5.17
N ALA A 223 -2.59 10.27 -6.40
CA ALA A 223 -3.49 10.63 -7.47
C ALA A 223 -3.13 9.87 -8.76
N ASP A 224 -4.14 9.56 -9.56
CA ASP A 224 -3.97 9.15 -10.96
C ASP A 224 -4.53 10.25 -11.87
N PRO A 225 -3.75 11.31 -12.17
CA PRO A 225 -4.22 12.41 -12.99
C PRO A 225 -4.35 11.99 -14.45
N SER A 226 -5.54 12.20 -15.01
CA SER A 226 -5.88 11.91 -16.40
C SER A 226 -6.48 13.14 -17.07
N SER A 227 -6.11 13.39 -18.33
CA SER A 227 -6.57 14.52 -19.12
C SER A 227 -7.57 14.06 -20.18
N SER A 228 -8.60 14.88 -20.43
CA SER A 228 -9.52 14.69 -21.55
C SER A 228 -8.84 14.87 -22.92
N ASP A 229 -7.68 15.52 -22.96
CA ASP A 229 -6.82 15.66 -24.14
C ASP A 229 -5.62 14.71 -24.01
N SER A 230 -5.50 13.78 -24.96
CA SER A 230 -4.49 12.72 -24.95
C SER A 230 -3.05 13.22 -25.18
N SER A 231 -2.86 14.47 -25.59
CA SER A 231 -1.53 15.08 -25.71
C SER A 231 -0.94 15.48 -24.36
N LEU A 232 -1.76 15.56 -23.30
CA LEU A 232 -1.33 15.87 -21.94
C LEU A 232 -1.40 14.61 -21.08
N THR A 233 -0.24 14.13 -20.65
CA THR A 233 -0.10 12.99 -19.75
C THR A 233 0.67 13.43 -18.51
N TYR A 234 0.63 12.60 -17.47
CA TYR A 234 1.31 12.88 -16.22
C TYR A 234 2.17 11.70 -15.82
N GLU A 235 3.38 12.00 -15.38
CA GLU A 235 4.34 11.01 -14.89
C GLU A 235 4.59 11.22 -13.41
N ARG A 236 4.49 10.15 -12.64
CA ARG A 236 4.74 10.17 -11.20
C ARG A 236 6.24 10.33 -10.94
N VAL A 237 6.61 11.38 -10.22
CA VAL A 237 7.97 11.71 -9.79
C VAL A 237 7.94 11.93 -8.28
N VAL A 238 8.63 11.10 -7.53
CA VAL A 238 8.66 11.27 -6.07
C VAL A 238 9.74 12.28 -5.69
N ILE A 239 9.42 13.18 -4.76
CA ILE A 239 10.32 14.26 -4.37
C ILE A 239 11.36 13.75 -3.34
N SER A 240 11.00 12.79 -2.47
CA SER A 240 11.90 12.27 -1.43
C SER A 240 13.13 11.52 -1.95
N SER A 241 13.10 10.97 -3.17
CA SER A 241 14.26 10.35 -3.82
C SER A 241 15.22 11.36 -4.45
N ILE A 242 14.85 12.64 -4.49
CA ILE A 242 15.63 13.71 -5.11
C ILE A 242 16.27 14.52 -4.00
N ASN A 243 17.50 14.17 -3.59
CA ASN A 243 18.32 14.83 -2.57
C ASN A 243 18.35 16.37 -2.66
N ASN A 244 17.31 17.06 -2.18
CA ASN A 244 17.08 18.51 -2.26
C ASN A 244 17.38 19.14 -3.63
N GLY A 245 17.31 18.33 -4.68
CA GLY A 245 17.73 18.71 -6.03
C GLY A 245 16.56 19.27 -6.83
N PRO A 246 16.83 20.15 -7.80
CA PRO A 246 15.82 20.58 -8.75
C PRO A 246 15.19 19.39 -9.51
N VAL A 247 13.86 19.40 -9.65
CA VAL A 247 13.09 18.38 -10.37
C VAL A 247 12.67 18.90 -11.73
N GLN A 248 12.84 18.14 -12.81
CA GLN A 248 12.33 18.55 -14.12
C GLN A 248 10.81 18.80 -14.05
N MET A 249 10.37 20.01 -14.42
CA MET A 249 8.99 20.45 -14.28
C MET A 249 8.06 19.80 -15.32
N TRP A 250 8.52 19.65 -16.56
CA TRP A 250 7.71 19.16 -17.67
C TRP A 250 8.50 18.22 -18.57
N GLY A 251 7.80 17.22 -19.11
CA GLY A 251 8.39 16.21 -19.99
C GLY A 251 8.99 16.78 -21.28
N ASP A 252 8.38 17.82 -21.86
CA ASP A 252 8.80 18.46 -23.10
C ASP A 252 9.94 19.49 -22.94
N HIS A 253 10.34 19.80 -21.70
CA HIS A 253 11.36 20.81 -21.42
C HIS A 253 12.30 20.40 -20.28
N ALA A 254 13.40 19.72 -20.63
CA ALA A 254 14.41 19.26 -19.68
C ALA A 254 15.16 20.38 -18.92
N SER A 255 15.21 21.60 -19.48
CA SER A 255 15.89 22.75 -18.85
C SER A 255 15.05 23.43 -17.76
N HIS A 256 13.74 23.19 -17.74
CA HIS A 256 12.86 23.78 -16.72
C HIS A 256 12.84 22.85 -15.51
N GLN A 257 13.49 23.30 -14.45
CA GLN A 257 13.61 22.58 -13.21
C GLN A 257 12.93 23.36 -12.08
N VAL A 258 12.06 22.70 -11.33
CA VAL A 258 11.42 23.22 -10.13
C VAL A 258 12.30 22.96 -8.92
N SER A 259 12.51 24.00 -8.12
CA SER A 259 13.10 23.93 -6.80
C SER A 259 12.11 24.41 -5.74
N GLY A 260 12.44 24.24 -4.46
CA GLY A 260 11.67 24.80 -3.36
C GLY A 260 10.51 23.94 -2.89
N PHE A 261 10.47 22.65 -3.25
CA PHE A 261 9.43 21.72 -2.78
C PHE A 261 9.41 21.61 -1.25
N GLU A 262 10.55 21.81 -0.58
CA GLU A 262 10.69 21.84 0.87
C GLU A 262 9.89 22.96 1.55
N SER A 263 9.49 23.98 0.80
CA SER A 263 8.61 25.06 1.26
C SER A 263 7.11 24.77 1.03
N THR A 264 6.80 23.60 0.49
CA THR A 264 5.44 23.16 0.13
C THR A 264 5.10 21.86 0.86
N PRO A 265 3.82 21.47 0.95
CA PRO A 265 3.47 20.15 1.45
C PRO A 265 3.77 19.03 0.44
N CYS A 266 4.09 19.33 -0.83
CA CYS A 266 4.22 18.32 -1.90
C CYS A 266 5.27 17.24 -1.58
N GLU A 267 4.87 15.97 -1.69
CA GLU A 267 5.74 14.80 -1.51
C GLU A 267 5.88 13.97 -2.79
N THR A 268 4.77 13.81 -3.52
CA THR A 268 4.75 13.17 -4.86
C THR A 268 4.36 14.22 -5.89
N PHE A 269 5.20 14.43 -6.90
CA PHE A 269 4.95 15.33 -8.02
C PHE A 269 4.47 14.55 -9.25
N TYR A 270 3.38 14.97 -9.86
CA TYR A 270 2.89 14.43 -11.13
C TYR A 270 3.29 15.39 -12.25
N ARG A 271 4.41 15.07 -12.88
CA ARG A 271 5.03 15.82 -13.96
C ARG A 271 4.17 15.76 -15.21
N ALA A 272 3.63 16.91 -15.62
CA ALA A 272 2.95 17.01 -16.89
C ALA A 272 3.93 16.79 -18.06
N SER A 273 3.50 16.08 -19.10
CA SER A 273 4.30 15.81 -20.29
C SER A 273 4.58 17.07 -21.11
N ARG A 274 3.77 18.12 -20.93
CA ARG A 274 3.84 19.37 -21.68
C ARG A 274 3.89 20.58 -20.76
N THR A 275 4.69 21.58 -21.14
CA THR A 275 4.80 22.86 -20.45
C THR A 275 3.54 23.69 -20.60
N SER A 276 2.92 23.65 -21.79
CA SER A 276 1.66 24.34 -22.08
C SER A 276 0.51 23.33 -22.14
N ALA A 277 -0.39 23.40 -21.16
CA ALA A 277 -1.61 22.60 -21.15
C ALA A 277 -2.53 22.94 -22.33
N PRO A 278 -3.16 21.96 -22.99
CA PRO A 278 -4.10 22.21 -24.09
C PRO A 278 -5.31 23.01 -23.61
N SER A 279 -5.68 24.06 -24.34
CA SER A 279 -6.84 24.90 -24.03
C SER A 279 -8.13 24.08 -23.97
N GLY A 280 -8.95 24.30 -22.94
CA GLY A 280 -10.23 23.62 -22.77
C GLY A 280 -10.12 22.16 -22.30
N ALA A 281 -8.92 21.58 -22.22
CA ALA A 281 -8.75 20.25 -21.64
C ALA A 281 -9.09 20.27 -20.15
N VAL A 282 -9.76 19.22 -19.69
CA VAL A 282 -10.13 18.99 -18.30
C VAL A 282 -9.22 17.89 -17.78
N THR A 283 -8.65 18.08 -16.59
CA THR A 283 -7.90 17.03 -15.91
C THR A 283 -8.68 16.59 -14.67
N THR A 284 -8.90 15.28 -14.55
CA THR A 284 -9.36 14.64 -13.33
C THR A 284 -8.16 14.06 -12.60
N ALA A 285 -8.10 14.23 -11.29
CA ALA A 285 -7.11 13.61 -10.43
C ALA A 285 -7.86 12.71 -9.45
N ASN A 286 -7.88 11.42 -9.74
CA ASN A 286 -8.54 10.45 -8.87
C ASN A 286 -7.65 10.27 -7.65
N ALA A 287 -7.98 10.96 -6.56
CA ALA A 287 -7.23 10.92 -5.33
C ALA A 287 -7.67 9.72 -4.48
N PHE A 288 -6.70 9.00 -3.95
CA PHE A 288 -6.94 7.82 -3.14
C PHE A 288 -5.91 7.73 -2.01
N SER A 289 -6.32 7.12 -0.91
CA SER A 289 -5.47 6.88 0.26
C SER A 289 -5.23 5.39 0.44
N LEU A 290 -4.10 5.02 1.05
CA LEU A 290 -3.81 3.62 1.37
C LEU A 290 -4.85 3.11 2.36
N THR A 291 -5.69 2.22 1.89
CA THR A 291 -6.62 1.41 2.68
C THR A 291 -6.40 -0.05 2.31
N TYR A 292 -6.90 -0.95 3.15
CA TYR A 292 -6.86 -2.38 2.88
C TYR A 292 -8.27 -2.93 2.79
N GLU A 293 -8.52 -3.68 1.73
CA GLU A 293 -9.74 -4.43 1.55
C GLU A 293 -9.49 -5.91 1.84
N ARG A 294 -10.44 -6.53 2.54
CA ARG A 294 -10.41 -7.95 2.86
C ARG A 294 -10.85 -8.78 1.67
N VAL A 295 -9.96 -9.62 1.14
CA VAL A 295 -10.24 -10.57 0.05
C VAL A 295 -9.96 -12.00 0.52
N GLN A 296 -10.97 -12.86 0.54
CA GLN A 296 -10.79 -14.25 0.94
C GLN A 296 -10.06 -15.03 -0.16
N LEU A 297 -8.96 -15.69 0.20
CA LEU A 297 -8.25 -16.60 -0.69
C LEU A 297 -8.85 -18.00 -0.55
N SER A 298 -9.07 -18.67 -1.68
CA SER A 298 -9.43 -20.09 -1.69
C SER A 298 -8.17 -20.95 -1.53
N SER A 299 -8.34 -22.12 -0.94
CA SER A 299 -7.30 -23.15 -0.88
C SER A 299 -7.26 -24.03 -2.14
N SER A 300 -7.99 -23.65 -3.19
CA SER A 300 -8.08 -24.41 -4.44
C SER A 300 -7.15 -23.83 -5.51
N ASN A 301 -6.48 -24.70 -6.25
CA ASN A 301 -5.48 -24.31 -7.25
C ASN A 301 -6.01 -23.30 -8.28
N GLY A 302 -5.21 -22.26 -8.56
CA GLY A 302 -5.43 -21.37 -9.69
C GLY A 302 -6.39 -20.20 -9.46
N GLN A 303 -6.64 -19.78 -8.21
CA GLN A 303 -7.36 -18.52 -8.00
C GLN A 303 -6.47 -17.33 -8.41
N SER A 304 -6.98 -16.56 -9.36
CA SER A 304 -6.46 -15.25 -9.69
C SER A 304 -7.13 -14.20 -8.82
N VAL A 305 -6.33 -13.35 -8.17
CA VAL A 305 -6.82 -12.29 -7.29
C VAL A 305 -6.19 -10.97 -7.66
N GLU A 306 -7.02 -9.96 -7.85
CA GLU A 306 -6.56 -8.60 -8.07
C GLU A 306 -5.79 -8.11 -6.84
N LEU A 307 -4.55 -7.66 -7.03
CA LEU A 307 -3.66 -7.26 -5.92
C LEU A 307 -3.82 -5.82 -5.47
N TRP A 308 -4.29 -4.91 -6.33
CA TRP A 308 -4.33 -3.48 -6.02
C TRP A 308 -5.59 -2.85 -6.58
N GLY A 309 -6.35 -2.16 -5.75
CA GLY A 309 -7.68 -1.65 -6.12
C GLY A 309 -7.73 -0.54 -7.19
N ASN A 310 -6.59 -0.10 -7.71
CA ASN A 310 -6.50 0.96 -8.73
C ASN A 310 -6.05 0.46 -10.11
N ARG A 311 -5.82 -0.85 -10.28
CA ARG A 311 -5.26 -1.44 -11.51
C ARG A 311 -5.66 -2.91 -11.67
N ASP A 312 -5.87 -3.33 -12.91
CA ASP A 312 -6.22 -4.72 -13.29
C ASP A 312 -5.02 -5.70 -13.19
N PHE A 313 -4.30 -5.70 -12.07
CA PHE A 313 -3.18 -6.60 -11.82
C PHE A 313 -3.64 -7.80 -11.02
N SER A 314 -3.62 -8.97 -11.66
CA SER A 314 -4.03 -10.21 -11.02
C SER A 314 -2.81 -11.04 -10.61
N ALA A 315 -2.79 -11.47 -9.35
CA ALA A 315 -1.82 -12.42 -8.83
C ALA A 315 -2.36 -13.84 -8.79
N ASN A 316 -1.46 -14.79 -8.94
CA ASN A 316 -1.71 -16.22 -8.88
C ASN A 316 -0.67 -16.91 -7.99
N GLY A 317 -0.87 -18.19 -7.70
CA GLY A 317 0.12 -19.03 -7.02
C GLY A 317 0.02 -19.00 -5.50
N PHE A 318 -1.06 -18.45 -4.93
CA PHE A 318 -1.30 -18.44 -3.48
C PHE A 318 -1.43 -19.85 -2.88
N GLU A 319 -1.86 -20.84 -3.68
CA GLU A 319 -2.06 -22.22 -3.24
C GLU A 319 -0.79 -22.90 -2.71
N ASN A 320 0.39 -22.44 -3.16
CA ASN A 320 1.70 -22.96 -2.77
C ASN A 320 2.36 -22.13 -1.66
N THR A 321 1.59 -21.28 -0.98
CA THR A 321 2.09 -20.34 0.02
C THR A 321 1.42 -20.56 1.39
N PRO A 322 2.02 -20.06 2.48
CA PRO A 322 1.33 -19.97 3.78
C PRO A 322 -0.01 -19.22 3.72
N CYS A 323 -0.21 -18.33 2.73
CA CYS A 323 -1.46 -17.59 2.54
C CYS A 323 -2.61 -18.45 1.97
N SER A 324 -2.37 -19.72 1.59
CA SER A 324 -3.38 -20.60 1.01
C SER A 324 -4.59 -20.77 1.93
N GLY A 325 -5.79 -20.46 1.45
CA GLY A 325 -7.02 -20.46 2.26
C GLY A 325 -7.13 -19.31 3.28
N GLY A 326 -6.16 -18.41 3.32
CA GLY A 326 -6.13 -17.25 4.21
C GLY A 326 -6.90 -16.05 3.66
N VAL A 327 -6.56 -14.87 4.17
CA VAL A 327 -7.13 -13.59 3.76
C VAL A 327 -6.03 -12.75 3.14
N LEU A 328 -6.24 -12.28 1.91
CA LEU A 328 -5.47 -11.22 1.31
C LEU A 328 -6.05 -9.88 1.75
N TRP A 329 -5.22 -9.08 2.40
CA TRP A 329 -5.47 -7.67 2.61
C TRP A 329 -4.93 -6.91 1.41
N ARG A 330 -5.84 -6.64 0.48
CA ARG A 330 -5.60 -5.97 -0.78
C ARG A 330 -5.42 -4.47 -0.55
N PRO A 331 -4.24 -3.88 -0.77
CA PRO A 331 -4.10 -2.44 -0.71
C PRO A 331 -4.90 -1.75 -1.82
N SER A 332 -5.49 -0.60 -1.52
CA SER A 332 -6.17 0.24 -2.51
C SER A 332 -5.24 0.80 -3.60
N VAL A 333 -3.92 0.75 -3.37
CA VAL A 333 -2.90 1.35 -4.23
C VAL A 333 -1.71 0.43 -4.45
N MET A 334 -1.20 0.38 -5.68
CA MET A 334 0.03 -0.34 -6.01
C MET A 334 1.30 0.36 -5.54
N TRP A 335 1.30 1.69 -5.49
CA TRP A 335 2.46 2.53 -5.19
C TRP A 335 2.09 3.62 -4.18
N GLY A 336 3.10 4.24 -3.58
CA GLY A 336 2.91 5.50 -2.87
C GLY A 336 2.57 5.36 -1.39
N ILE A 337 3.00 4.27 -0.76
CA ILE A 337 3.10 4.28 0.70
C ILE A 337 4.16 5.32 1.06
N ARG A 338 3.75 6.34 1.81
CA ARG A 338 4.67 7.36 2.29
C ARG A 338 5.80 6.70 3.10
N PRO A 339 7.07 7.13 2.90
CA PRO A 339 8.14 6.79 3.81
C PRO A 339 7.73 7.15 5.25
N GLY A 340 7.76 6.18 6.17
CA GLY A 340 7.31 6.44 7.54
C GLY A 340 5.89 5.95 7.87
N THR A 341 5.09 5.52 6.89
CA THR A 341 3.75 4.95 7.17
C THR A 341 3.89 3.66 7.97
N ALA A 342 3.21 3.60 9.11
CA ALA A 342 3.07 2.41 9.92
C ALA A 342 1.76 1.69 9.56
N VAL A 343 1.80 0.37 9.49
CA VAL A 343 0.61 -0.46 9.31
C VAL A 343 0.50 -1.38 10.51
N ASP A 344 -0.56 -1.19 11.28
CA ASP A 344 -0.84 -1.88 12.52
C ASP A 344 -1.96 -2.89 12.28
N ILE A 345 -1.68 -4.15 12.58
CA ILE A 345 -2.57 -5.29 12.39
C ILE A 345 -2.81 -5.90 13.76
N ASP A 346 -4.06 -5.86 14.21
CA ASP A 346 -4.50 -6.46 15.46
C ASP A 346 -5.36 -7.68 15.15
N PHE A 347 -4.88 -8.86 15.53
CA PHE A 347 -5.56 -10.13 15.31
C PHE A 347 -6.65 -10.40 16.37
N GLY A 348 -6.80 -9.49 17.34
CA GLY A 348 -7.63 -9.69 18.52
C GLY A 348 -6.93 -10.58 19.55
N ASP A 349 -7.37 -10.47 20.80
CA ASP A 349 -6.97 -11.42 21.84
C ASP A 349 -7.69 -12.76 21.57
N PRO A 350 -6.97 -13.86 21.30
CA PRO A 350 -7.58 -15.17 21.07
C PRO A 350 -8.38 -15.69 22.29
N ASN A 351 -8.28 -15.03 23.44
CA ASN A 351 -9.01 -15.38 24.67
C ASN A 351 -10.27 -14.54 24.92
N VAL A 352 -10.56 -13.54 24.08
CA VAL A 352 -11.82 -12.81 24.17
C VAL A 352 -12.80 -13.51 23.24
N GLU A 353 -13.61 -14.42 23.81
CA GLU A 353 -14.86 -14.81 23.17
C GLU A 353 -15.58 -13.53 22.72
N HIS A 354 -15.68 -13.31 21.41
CA HIS A 354 -16.62 -12.35 20.86
C HIS A 354 -18.01 -12.79 21.31
N ALA A 355 -18.44 -12.26 22.45
CA ALA A 355 -19.80 -12.40 22.92
C ALA A 355 -20.69 -11.83 21.82
N ASP A 356 -21.30 -12.76 21.11
CA ASP A 356 -22.26 -12.60 20.04
C ASP A 356 -23.18 -11.38 20.30
N VAL A 357 -23.05 -10.36 19.46
CA VAL A 357 -23.87 -9.14 19.51
C VAL A 357 -25.31 -9.40 19.04
N SER A 358 -25.70 -10.66 18.78
CA SER A 358 -27.06 -10.99 18.32
C SER A 358 -28.12 -11.23 19.41
N ALA A 359 -27.82 -11.06 20.71
CA ALA A 359 -28.76 -11.44 21.79
C ALA A 359 -29.21 -10.29 22.72
N ARG A 360 -29.29 -9.04 22.24
CA ARG A 360 -29.78 -7.91 23.07
C ARG A 360 -31.10 -7.25 22.64
N GLU A 361 -31.87 -7.88 21.74
CA GLU A 361 -33.17 -7.35 21.31
C GLU A 361 -34.39 -8.25 21.56
N LEU A 362 -34.22 -9.38 22.25
CA LEU A 362 -35.33 -10.29 22.56
C LEU A 362 -35.19 -10.83 23.98
N LEU A 363 -35.66 -10.09 24.98
CA LEU A 363 -36.23 -10.59 26.25
C LEU A 363 -36.41 -9.45 27.26
N HIS A 364 -37.41 -8.59 27.09
CA HIS A 364 -38.20 -8.07 28.24
C HIS A 364 -39.44 -7.27 27.79
N GLU A 365 -40.51 -7.95 27.37
CA GLU A 365 -41.87 -7.45 27.64
C GLU A 365 -42.83 -8.63 27.84
N ARG A 366 -43.11 -8.95 29.11
CA ARG A 366 -44.38 -9.55 29.54
C ARG A 366 -44.83 -8.87 30.83
N PRO A 367 -46.15 -8.82 31.08
CA PRO A 367 -46.82 -7.66 31.66
C PRO A 367 -46.88 -7.70 33.19
N LEU A 368 -46.92 -6.51 33.79
CA LEU A 368 -47.23 -6.30 35.19
C LEU A 368 -48.69 -6.69 35.45
N VAL A 369 -48.89 -7.66 36.34
CA VAL A 369 -50.13 -7.85 37.09
C VAL A 369 -49.92 -7.23 38.47
N TYR A 370 -50.72 -6.22 38.80
CA TYR A 370 -51.26 -5.96 40.13
C TYR A 370 -52.64 -5.33 39.99
#